data_AF-A0ABD3BVS1-F1
#
_entry.id   AF-A0ABD3BVS1-F1
#
_cell.length_a   1.000
_cell.length_b   1.000
_cell.length_c   1.000
_cell.angle_alpha   90.00
_cell.angle_beta   90.00
_cell.angle_gamma   90.00
#
_symmetry.space_group_name_H-M   'P 1'
#
loop_
_entity.id
_entity.type
_entity.pdbx_description
1 polymer ?
#
loop_
_entity_poly.entity_id
_entity_poly.type
_entity_poly.pdbx_seq_one_letter_code
_entity_poly.pdbx_strand_id
1 'polypeptide(L)'
;MAIRNMLRRSLSSEKRSTGVPKGHFAVYVGENEKKRFVIPVSFLNHHFFQELLSQAEEEYGFDHPMGGLTIPCSEDLFVNLTSILR
;
A
#
# COMPACT_ATOMS: atom_id res chain seq x y z
N MET A 1 2.11 13.03 -10.77
CA MET A 1 0.68 13.39 -10.55
C MET A 1 -0.23 12.16 -10.45
N ALA A 2 0.31 10.94 -10.37
CA ALA A 2 -0.49 9.72 -10.40
C ALA A 2 -0.56 8.97 -9.06
N ILE A 3 0.58 8.75 -8.37
CA ILE A 3 0.64 8.24 -6.99
C ILE A 3 -0.39 8.91 -6.05
N ARG A 4 -0.57 10.23 -6.13
CA ARG A 4 -1.56 10.96 -5.31
C ARG A 4 -3.00 10.50 -5.56
N ASN A 5 -3.34 10.15 -6.80
CA ASN A 5 -4.68 9.70 -7.17
C ASN A 5 -4.93 8.25 -6.75
N MET A 6 -3.89 7.40 -6.85
CA MET A 6 -3.89 6.04 -6.28
C MET A 6 -4.13 6.08 -4.77
N LEU A 7 -3.32 6.85 -4.04
CA LEU A 7 -3.47 7.02 -2.60
C LEU A 7 -4.83 7.61 -2.23
N ARG A 8 -5.33 8.60 -2.98
CA ARG A 8 -6.66 9.16 -2.75
C ARG A 8 -7.75 8.11 -2.89
N ARG A 9 -7.69 7.21 -3.88
CA ARG A 9 -8.65 6.11 -4.03
C ARG A 9 -8.53 5.09 -2.89
N SER A 10 -7.33 4.67 -2.55
CA SER A 10 -7.10 3.71 -1.46
C SER A 10 -7.53 4.24 -0.09
N LEU A 11 -7.26 5.53 0.18
CA LEU A 11 -7.66 6.20 1.43
C LEU A 11 -9.16 6.55 1.44
N SER A 12 -9.74 7.01 0.33
CA SER A 12 -11.20 7.29 0.25
C SER A 12 -12.06 6.03 0.23
N SER A 13 -11.47 4.87 -0.07
CA SER A 13 -12.05 3.53 0.12
C SER A 13 -12.03 3.08 1.60
N GLU A 14 -11.97 4.02 2.56
CA GLU A 14 -12.28 3.78 3.98
C GLU A 14 -13.65 3.11 4.18
N LYS A 15 -14.60 3.27 3.23
CA LYS A 15 -15.93 2.63 3.31
C LYS A 15 -15.94 1.12 3.07
N ARG A 16 -14.87 0.51 2.54
CA ARG A 16 -14.81 -0.95 2.25
C ARG A 16 -13.80 -1.71 3.09
N SER A 17 -12.93 -1.02 3.83
CA SER A 17 -11.89 -1.64 4.66
C SER A 17 -12.27 -1.56 6.14
N THR A 18 -13.29 -2.34 6.54
CA THR A 18 -13.61 -2.54 7.96
C THR A 18 -12.33 -2.96 8.71
N GLY A 19 -12.03 -2.26 9.81
CA GLY A 19 -10.88 -2.57 10.67
C GLY A 19 -9.56 -1.84 10.39
N VAL A 20 -9.53 -0.80 9.56
CA VAL A 20 -8.35 0.09 9.46
C VAL A 20 -8.52 1.29 10.41
N PRO A 21 -7.61 1.49 11.38
CA PRO A 21 -7.65 2.66 12.25
C PRO A 21 -7.39 3.96 11.48
N LYS A 22 -7.88 5.09 12.00
CA LYS A 22 -7.53 6.41 11.45
C LYS A 22 -6.01 6.60 11.41
N GLY A 23 -5.52 7.25 10.35
CA GLY A 23 -4.09 7.45 10.13
C GLY A 23 -3.34 6.19 9.68
N HIS A 24 -4.06 5.13 9.31
CA HIS A 24 -3.49 3.92 8.72
C HIS A 24 -4.17 3.60 7.40
N PHE A 25 -3.56 2.72 6.62
CA PHE A 25 -4.14 2.20 5.38
C PHE A 25 -3.79 0.73 5.18
N ALA A 26 -4.61 0.03 4.39
CA ALA A 26 -4.40 -1.36 4.05
C ALA A 26 -3.54 -1.51 2.79
N VAL A 27 -2.53 -2.38 2.87
CA VAL A 27 -1.65 -2.76 1.78
C VAL A 27 -1.70 -4.27 1.59
N TYR A 28 -1.75 -4.70 0.34
CA TYR A 28 -1.74 -6.10 -0.07
C TYR A 28 -0.41 -6.42 -0.74
N VAL A 29 0.29 -7.44 -0.23
CA VAL A 29 1.67 -7.78 -0.62
C VAL A 29 1.77 -9.28 -0.92
N GLY A 30 2.64 -9.67 -1.84
CA GLY A 30 2.89 -11.06 -2.24
C GLY A 30 2.64 -11.28 -3.72
N GLU A 31 3.33 -12.23 -4.35
CA GLU A 31 3.19 -12.52 -5.78
C GLU A 31 2.03 -13.49 -6.05
N ASN A 32 2.00 -14.62 -5.34
CA ASN A 32 0.99 -15.67 -5.50
C ASN A 32 -0.22 -15.49 -4.58
N GLU A 33 0.04 -15.22 -3.29
CA GLU A 33 -0.99 -14.98 -2.28
C GLU A 33 -0.83 -13.57 -1.71
N LYS A 34 -1.86 -12.74 -1.89
CA LYS A 34 -1.86 -11.35 -1.41
C LYS A 34 -2.23 -11.33 0.07
N LYS A 35 -1.27 -10.98 0.93
CA LYS A 35 -1.47 -10.80 2.38
C LYS A 35 -1.74 -9.34 2.71
N ARG A 36 -2.71 -9.11 3.60
CA ARG A 36 -3.11 -7.77 4.05
C ARG A 36 -2.25 -7.31 5.23
N PHE A 37 -1.67 -6.13 5.10
CA PHE A 37 -0.97 -5.39 6.14
C PHE A 37 -1.67 -4.06 6.40
N VAL A 38 -1.59 -3.59 7.65
CA VAL A 38 -2.08 -2.26 8.04
C VAL A 38 -0.88 -1.45 8.51
N ILE A 39 -0.59 -0.35 7.82
CA ILE A 39 0.58 0.48 8.12
C ILE A 39 0.18 1.95 8.30
N PRO A 40 0.98 2.75 9.03
CA PRO A 40 0.71 4.16 9.22
C PRO A 40 0.82 4.94 7.90
N VAL A 41 0.00 5.99 7.74
CA VAL A 41 0.09 6.89 6.58
C VAL A 41 1.42 7.66 6.52
N SER A 42 2.18 7.73 7.62
CA SER A 42 3.51 8.35 7.64
C SER A 42 4.50 7.64 6.71
N PHE A 43 4.28 6.34 6.43
CA PHE A 43 5.15 5.56 5.56
C PHE A 43 5.15 6.11 4.12
N LEU A 44 4.05 6.74 3.70
CA LEU A 44 3.90 7.37 2.37
C LEU A 44 4.89 8.52 2.13
N ASN A 45 5.46 9.09 3.20
CA ASN A 45 6.46 10.16 3.10
C ASN A 45 7.89 9.64 3.01
N HIS A 46 8.13 8.34 3.22
CA HIS A 46 9.47 7.76 3.08
C HIS A 46 9.80 7.47 1.62
N HIS A 47 11.02 7.83 1.21
CA HIS A 47 11.50 7.68 -0.15
C HIS A 47 11.35 6.23 -0.68
N PHE A 48 11.80 5.24 0.10
CA PHE A 48 11.65 3.82 -0.25
C PHE A 48 10.20 3.41 -0.50
N PHE A 49 9.27 3.95 0.30
CA PHE A 49 7.86 3.63 0.10
C PHE A 49 7.31 4.30 -1.16
N GLN A 50 7.78 5.49 -1.51
CA GLN A 50 7.41 6.16 -2.76
C GLN A 50 7.92 5.41 -3.99
N GLU A 51 9.10 4.81 -3.93
CA GLU A 51 9.61 3.93 -4.99
C GLU A 51 8.71 2.70 -5.17
N LEU A 52 8.33 2.03 -4.07
CA LEU A 52 7.37 0.92 -4.11
C LEU A 52 6.01 1.33 -4.68
N LEU A 53 5.53 2.53 -4.35
CA LEU A 53 4.29 3.07 -4.90
C LEU A 53 4.39 3.32 -6.41
N SER A 54 5.55 3.77 -6.90
CA SER A 54 5.79 3.95 -8.33
C SER A 54 5.77 2.60 -9.05
N GLN A 55 6.44 1.59 -8.50
CA GLN A 55 6.42 0.23 -9.06
C GLN A 55 5.00 -0.36 -9.07
N ALA A 56 4.26 -0.17 -7.97
CA ALA A 56 2.86 -0.59 -7.90
C ALA A 56 1.98 0.09 -8.95
N GLU A 57 2.20 1.37 -9.22
CA GLU A 57 1.52 2.12 -10.27
C GLU A 57 1.88 1.62 -11.67
N GLU A 58 3.16 1.31 -11.92
CA GLU A 58 3.63 0.78 -13.21
C GLU A 58 3.04 -0.59 -13.52
N GLU A 59 2.91 -1.46 -12.51
CA GLU A 59 2.42 -2.84 -12.69
C GLU A 59 0.89 -2.94 -12.65
N TYR A 60 0.24 -2.25 -11.72
CA TYR A 60 -1.21 -2.39 -11.48
C TYR A 60 -2.02 -1.15 -11.86
N GLY A 61 -1.38 -0.03 -12.23
CA GLY A 61 -2.06 1.22 -12.51
C GLY A 61 -2.80 1.75 -11.27
N PHE A 62 -4.04 2.21 -11.49
CA PHE A 62 -4.92 2.72 -10.42
C PHE A 62 -6.00 1.72 -9.99
N ASP A 63 -6.02 0.53 -10.59
CA ASP A 63 -7.12 -0.42 -10.45
C ASP A 63 -6.69 -1.57 -9.54
N HIS A 64 -6.89 -1.35 -8.24
CA HIS A 64 -6.61 -2.36 -7.22
C HIS A 64 -7.91 -3.08 -6.83
N PRO A 65 -8.13 -4.32 -7.29
CA PRO A 65 -9.40 -5.02 -7.12
C PRO A 65 -9.77 -5.28 -5.66
N MET A 66 -8.77 -5.32 -4.76
CA MET A 66 -8.95 -5.57 -3.32
C MET A 66 -9.34 -4.32 -2.51
N GLY A 67 -9.58 -3.19 -3.19
CA GLY A 67 -10.06 -1.95 -2.55
C GLY A 67 -9.04 -1.26 -1.63
N GLY A 68 -7.78 -1.69 -1.66
CA GLY A 68 -6.62 -1.11 -0.98
C GLY A 68 -5.41 -1.09 -1.91
N LEU A 69 -4.24 -0.67 -1.42
CA LEU A 69 -3.03 -0.60 -2.25
C LEU A 69 -2.43 -2.00 -2.45
N THR A 70 -2.08 -2.39 -3.68
CA THR A 70 -1.31 -3.61 -3.95
C THR A 70 0.13 -3.23 -4.26
N ILE A 71 1.11 -3.82 -3.57
CA ILE A 71 2.54 -3.59 -3.83
C ILE A 71 3.17 -4.87 -4.41
N PRO A 72 3.88 -4.80 -5.55
CA PRO A 72 4.60 -5.92 -6.12
C PRO A 72 5.94 -6.12 -5.40
N CYS A 73 5.88 -6.68 -4.20
CA CYS A 73 7.08 -7.13 -3.51
C CYS A 73 6.79 -8.42 -2.74
N SER A 74 7.84 -9.14 -2.39
CA SER A 74 7.73 -10.29 -1.51
C SER A 74 7.30 -9.86 -0.11
N GLU A 75 6.63 -10.76 0.60
CA GLU A 75 6.24 -10.52 1.98
C GLU A 75 7.46 -10.20 2.86
N ASP A 76 8.54 -10.95 2.71
CA ASP A 76 9.77 -10.77 3.48
C ASP A 76 10.40 -9.39 3.30
N LEU A 77 10.44 -8.89 2.07
CA LEU A 77 10.94 -7.54 1.77
C LEU A 77 10.07 -6.48 2.43
N PHE A 78 8.75 -6.64 2.37
CA PHE A 78 7.83 -5.69 2.98
C PHE A 78 7.93 -5.68 4.51
N VAL A 79 8.02 -6.86 5.15
CA VAL A 79 8.21 -6.96 6.60
C VAL A 79 9.53 -6.32 7.02
N ASN A 80 10.62 -6.56 6.28
CA ASN A 80 11.91 -5.93 6.56
C ASN A 80 11.84 -4.40 6.42
N LEU A 81 11.27 -3.90 5.32
CA LEU A 81 11.09 -2.46 5.09
C LEU A 81 10.23 -1.82 6.18
N THR A 82 9.10 -2.44 6.53
CA THR A 82 8.22 -1.90 7.58
C THR A 82 8.85 -1.92 8.97
N SER A 83 9.83 -2.80 9.22
CA SER A 83 10.64 -2.82 10.44
C SER A 83 11.61 -1.63 10.50
N ILE A 84 12.22 -1.27 9.37
CA ILE A 84 13.17 -0.14 9.27
C ILE A 84 12.47 1.21 9.39
N LEU A 85 11.23 1.29 8.89
CA LEU A 85 10.42 2.52 8.88
C LEU A 85 9.64 2.76 10.18
N ARG A 86 9.77 1.87 11.17
CA ARG A 86 9.00 1.89 12.42
C ARG A 86 9.56 2.83 13.48
#